data_AF-A0A3A4ARF4-F1
#
_entry.id   AF-A0A3A4ARF4-F1
#
_cell.length_a   1.000
_cell.length_b   1.000
_cell.length_c   1.000
_cell.angle_alpha   90.00
_cell.angle_beta   90.00
_cell.angle_gamma   90.00
#
_symmetry.space_group_name_H-M   'P 1'
#
loop_
_entity.id
_entity.type
_entity.pdbx_description
1 polymer ?
#
loop_
_entity_poly.entity_id
_entity_poly.type
_entity_poly.pdbx_seq_one_letter_code
_entity_poly.pdbx_strand_id
1 'polypeptide(L)'
;MTVAELYANWLAPLDGSAREDMLRAMRRVDVALGERVARADPSDPAGFRASLVAEGVRRVREAVALHGEGGRLADDDVAWLAILCQLLGDVRDVAWALAVEMPEPSAALWLDVLRRAGGDGVRVPACLFAVAAALRGERAQALLALEHALRAHPGDEEAVRLDRLLREDVPPGELRRLLSEARARG
;
A
#
# COMPACT_ATOMS: atom_id res chain seq x y z
N MET A 1 -5.20 15.78 -24.81
CA MET A 1 -5.00 15.24 -23.47
C MET A 1 -6.24 14.46 -23.07
N THR A 2 -6.19 13.15 -23.23
CA THR A 2 -7.29 12.25 -22.86
C THR A 2 -7.35 12.10 -21.34
N VAL A 3 -8.50 11.66 -20.82
CA VAL A 3 -8.66 11.32 -19.41
C VAL A 3 -7.62 10.28 -18.97
N ALA A 4 -7.28 9.33 -19.84
CA ALA A 4 -6.21 8.35 -19.61
C ALA A 4 -4.81 8.98 -19.52
N GLU A 5 -4.47 9.96 -20.35
CA GLU A 5 -3.20 10.70 -20.29
C GLU A 5 -3.08 11.57 -19.02
N LEU A 6 -4.18 12.19 -18.60
CA LEU A 6 -4.26 13.02 -17.39
C LEU A 6 -4.09 12.16 -16.12
N TYR A 7 -4.61 10.93 -16.13
CA TYR A 7 -4.46 9.98 -15.03
C TYR A 7 -3.12 9.24 -15.03
N ALA A 8 -2.52 8.96 -16.19
CA ALA A 8 -1.17 8.42 -16.28
C ALA A 8 -0.14 9.36 -15.63
N ASN A 9 -0.36 10.68 -15.74
CA ASN A 9 0.45 11.70 -15.09
C ASN A 9 0.26 11.74 -13.55
N TRP A 10 -0.88 11.27 -13.03
CA TRP A 10 -1.19 11.29 -11.61
C TRP A 10 -0.57 10.11 -10.85
N LEU A 11 -0.50 8.93 -11.49
CA LEU A 11 0.28 7.78 -11.03
C LEU A 11 1.73 7.80 -11.52
N ALA A 12 2.15 8.88 -12.19
CA ALA A 12 3.52 8.98 -12.68
C ALA A 12 4.49 8.79 -11.50
N PRO A 13 5.41 7.83 -11.59
CA PRO A 13 6.47 7.68 -10.61
C PRO A 13 7.23 8.99 -10.46
N LEU A 14 7.89 9.17 -9.32
CA LEU A 14 8.92 10.21 -9.21
C LEU A 14 9.89 10.12 -10.39
N ASP A 15 10.33 11.26 -10.90
CA ASP A 15 11.37 11.39 -11.92
C ASP A 15 12.66 11.96 -11.32
N GLY A 16 13.72 11.96 -12.13
CA GLY A 16 15.00 12.60 -11.81
C GLY A 16 15.57 12.22 -10.43
N SER A 17 16.08 13.21 -9.70
CA SER A 17 16.75 13.03 -8.41
C SER A 17 15.84 12.49 -7.32
N ALA A 18 14.56 12.85 -7.33
CA ALA A 18 13.59 12.37 -6.33
C ALA A 18 13.40 10.85 -6.43
N ARG A 19 13.39 10.30 -7.64
CA ARG A 19 13.38 8.84 -7.86
C ARG A 19 14.63 8.18 -7.31
N GLU A 20 15.79 8.78 -7.54
CA GLU A 20 17.07 8.23 -7.05
C GLU A 20 17.15 8.24 -5.53
N ASP A 21 16.66 9.30 -4.89
CA ASP A 21 16.58 9.42 -3.43
C ASP A 21 15.67 8.35 -2.83
N MET A 22 14.50 8.14 -3.42
CA MET A 22 13.58 7.10 -2.97
C MET A 22 14.15 5.69 -3.17
N LEU A 23 14.82 5.43 -4.30
CA LEU A 23 15.54 4.17 -4.51
C LEU A 23 16.69 3.97 -3.50
N ARG A 24 17.38 5.05 -3.11
CA ARG A 24 18.38 5.01 -2.03
C ARG A 24 17.73 4.67 -0.68
N ALA A 25 16.57 5.26 -0.37
CA ALA A 25 15.82 4.98 0.85
C ALA A 25 15.38 3.52 0.93
N MET A 26 14.81 2.97 -0.15
CA MET A 26 14.44 1.54 -0.22
C MET A 26 15.63 0.63 0.05
N ARG A 27 16.78 0.89 -0.60
CA ARG A 27 18.00 0.11 -0.35
C ARG A 27 18.49 0.22 1.09
N ARG A 28 18.41 1.41 1.72
CA ARG A 28 18.79 1.57 3.14
C ARG A 28 17.90 0.72 4.04
N VAL A 29 16.60 0.71 3.78
CA VAL A 29 15.65 -0.10 4.55
C VAL A 29 15.88 -1.60 4.34
N ASP A 30 16.11 -2.04 3.10
CA ASP A 30 16.43 -3.44 2.79
C ASP A 30 17.70 -3.90 3.54
N VAL A 31 18.77 -3.10 3.50
CA VAL A 31 20.02 -3.39 4.24
C VAL A 31 19.76 -3.42 5.75
N ALA A 32 19.05 -2.42 6.29
CA ALA A 32 18.74 -2.38 7.71
C ALA A 32 17.89 -3.58 8.17
N LEU A 33 16.93 -4.03 7.35
CA LEU A 33 16.14 -5.21 7.64
C LEU A 33 17.00 -6.48 7.58
N GLY A 34 17.88 -6.60 6.58
CA GLY A 34 18.85 -7.70 6.47
C GLY A 34 19.78 -7.78 7.68
N GLU A 35 20.31 -6.65 8.16
CA GLU A 35 21.13 -6.59 9.37
C GLU A 35 20.36 -6.96 10.64
N ARG A 36 19.06 -6.66 10.70
CA ARG A 36 18.20 -7.08 11.81
C ARG A 36 17.96 -8.59 11.79
N VAL A 37 17.71 -9.16 10.62
CA VAL A 37 17.59 -10.62 10.44
C VAL A 37 18.90 -11.32 10.84
N ALA A 38 20.05 -10.80 10.40
CA ALA A 38 21.36 -11.38 10.72
C ALA A 38 21.70 -11.35 12.22
N ARG A 39 21.14 -10.39 12.97
CA ARG A 39 21.31 -10.26 14.43
C ARG A 39 20.21 -10.92 15.24
N ALA A 40 19.15 -11.41 14.59
CA ALA A 40 18.04 -12.04 15.29
C ALA A 40 18.51 -13.31 16.00
N ASP A 41 17.96 -13.57 17.19
CA ASP A 41 18.20 -14.82 17.90
C ASP A 41 17.62 -15.98 17.07
N PRO A 42 18.45 -16.90 16.55
CA PRO A 42 17.96 -18.02 15.74
C PRO A 42 17.06 -18.97 16.52
N SER A 43 17.07 -18.93 17.86
CA SER A 43 16.20 -19.72 18.72
C SER A 43 14.82 -19.07 18.95
N ASP A 44 14.65 -17.79 18.63
CA ASP A 44 13.36 -17.09 18.68
C ASP A 44 12.96 -16.36 17.36
N PRO A 45 12.81 -17.06 16.23
CA PRO A 45 12.28 -16.46 14.99
C PRO A 45 10.86 -15.89 15.13
N ALA A 46 10.04 -16.48 16.01
CA ALA A 46 8.66 -16.07 16.22
C ALA A 46 8.58 -14.70 16.92
N GLY A 47 9.36 -14.49 18.00
CA GLY A 47 9.44 -13.21 18.69
C GLY A 47 10.06 -12.12 17.81
N PHE A 48 11.08 -12.46 17.01
CA PHE A 48 11.62 -11.53 16.01
C PHE A 48 10.55 -11.09 15.00
N ARG A 49 9.82 -12.04 14.41
CA ARG A 49 8.72 -11.74 13.48
C ARG A 49 7.64 -10.90 14.15
N ALA A 50 7.23 -11.24 15.38
CA ALA A 50 6.23 -10.49 16.13
C ALA A 50 6.67 -9.03 16.38
N SER A 51 7.96 -8.81 16.65
CA SER A 51 8.51 -7.45 16.79
C SER A 51 8.41 -6.64 15.49
N LEU A 52 8.68 -7.25 14.33
CA LEU A 52 8.54 -6.58 13.03
C LEU A 52 7.08 -6.28 12.70
N VAL A 53 6.16 -7.21 13.03
CA VAL A 53 4.72 -6.98 12.85
C VAL A 53 4.25 -5.82 13.72
N ALA A 54 4.59 -5.81 15.01
CA ALA A 54 4.22 -4.74 15.92
C ALA A 54 4.74 -3.37 15.45
N GLU A 55 5.97 -3.34 14.95
CA GLU A 55 6.60 -2.16 14.38
C GLU A 55 5.91 -1.68 13.10
N GLY A 56 5.59 -2.59 12.18
CA GLY A 56 4.88 -2.28 10.93
C GLY A 56 3.47 -1.76 11.20
N VAL A 57 2.73 -2.41 12.08
CA VAL A 57 1.38 -1.99 12.51
C VAL A 57 1.40 -0.58 13.10
N ARG A 58 2.38 -0.29 13.98
CA ARG A 58 2.54 1.04 14.55
C ARG A 58 2.79 2.10 13.46
N ARG A 59 3.73 1.85 12.55
CA ARG A 59 4.05 2.76 11.44
C ARG A 59 2.86 3.03 10.53
N VAL A 60 2.08 2.00 10.18
CA VAL A 60 0.87 2.16 9.36
C VAL A 60 -0.12 3.10 10.05
N ARG A 61 -0.39 2.89 11.35
CA ARG A 61 -1.32 3.73 12.12
C ARG A 61 -0.85 5.18 12.21
N GLU A 62 0.42 5.39 12.52
CA GLU A 62 1.04 6.72 12.58
C GLU A 62 0.98 7.43 11.22
N ALA A 63 1.25 6.71 10.14
CA ALA A 63 1.19 7.26 8.79
C ALA A 63 -0.22 7.67 8.36
N VAL A 64 -1.24 6.85 8.66
CA VAL A 64 -2.63 7.20 8.38
C VAL A 64 -3.06 8.42 9.20
N ALA A 65 -2.69 8.48 10.48
CA ALA A 65 -2.96 9.65 11.33
C ALA A 65 -2.30 10.92 10.78
N LEU A 66 -1.00 10.85 10.45
CA LEU A 66 -0.23 11.97 9.89
C LEU A 66 -0.87 12.51 8.60
N HIS A 67 -1.29 11.62 7.68
CA HIS A 67 -1.95 12.04 6.45
C HIS A 67 -3.36 12.61 6.71
N GLY A 68 -4.06 12.13 7.75
CA GLY A 68 -5.32 12.73 8.21
C GLY A 68 -5.15 14.17 8.70
N GLU A 69 -3.98 14.50 9.25
CA GLU A 69 -3.60 15.85 9.68
C GLU A 69 -2.97 16.70 8.54
N GLY A 70 -2.86 16.15 7.33
CA GLY A 70 -2.27 16.83 6.16
C GLY A 70 -0.74 16.79 6.10
N GLY A 71 -0.10 15.98 6.95
CA GLY A 71 1.34 15.74 6.92
C GLY A 71 1.77 14.78 5.80
N ARG A 72 3.08 14.53 5.70
CA ARG A 72 3.68 13.61 4.71
C ARG A 72 4.85 12.86 5.31
N LEU A 73 5.05 11.63 4.84
CA LEU A 73 6.15 10.76 5.26
C LEU A 73 7.49 11.15 4.65
N ALA A 74 8.57 10.91 5.39
CA ALA A 74 9.93 10.90 4.83
C ALA A 74 10.14 9.67 3.92
N ASP A 75 11.15 9.72 3.03
CA ASP A 75 11.41 8.62 2.07
C ASP A 75 11.68 7.29 2.77
N ASP A 76 12.40 7.31 3.89
CA ASP A 76 12.71 6.10 4.66
C ASP A 76 11.43 5.49 5.27
N ASP A 77 10.48 6.30 5.72
CA ASP A 77 9.21 5.81 6.26
C ASP A 77 8.32 5.21 5.16
N VAL A 78 8.30 5.82 3.97
CA VAL A 78 7.62 5.25 2.80
C VAL A 78 8.24 3.92 2.40
N ALA A 79 9.58 3.85 2.36
CA ALA A 79 10.29 2.61 2.07
C ALA A 79 9.95 1.51 3.09
N TRP A 80 9.96 1.83 4.39
CA TRP A 80 9.56 0.90 5.45
C TRP A 80 8.13 0.39 5.28
N LEU A 81 7.17 1.26 4.98
CA LEU A 81 5.78 0.84 4.77
C LEU A 81 5.63 -0.05 3.55
N ALA A 82 6.22 0.34 2.41
CA ALA A 82 6.14 -0.44 1.18
C ALA A 82 6.72 -1.85 1.38
N ILE A 83 7.88 -1.97 2.03
CA ILE A 83 8.56 -3.25 2.28
C ILE A 83 7.81 -4.08 3.32
N LEU A 84 7.42 -3.52 4.47
CA LEU A 84 6.78 -4.30 5.53
C LEU A 84 5.37 -4.78 5.12
N CYS A 85 4.58 -3.96 4.43
CA CYS A 85 3.28 -4.41 3.91
C CYS A 85 3.43 -5.45 2.80
N GLN A 86 4.54 -5.45 2.06
CA GLN A 86 4.84 -6.47 1.06
C GLN A 86 5.24 -7.81 1.71
N LEU A 87 6.05 -7.77 2.77
CA LEU A 87 6.63 -8.95 3.41
C LEU A 87 5.75 -9.57 4.50
N LEU A 88 4.94 -8.77 5.20
CA LEU A 88 4.22 -9.20 6.40
C LEU A 88 2.71 -9.09 6.21
N GLY A 89 2.06 -10.25 6.07
CA GLY A 89 0.60 -10.38 5.91
C GLY A 89 -0.17 -9.62 6.98
N ASP A 90 0.20 -9.76 8.25
CA ASP A 90 -0.48 -9.12 9.39
C ASP A 90 -0.44 -7.58 9.30
N VAL A 91 0.67 -7.01 8.82
CA VAL A 91 0.81 -5.55 8.65
C VAL A 91 -0.09 -5.08 7.49
N ARG A 92 -0.13 -5.85 6.41
CA ARG A 92 -1.04 -5.59 5.27
C ARG A 92 -2.51 -5.72 5.69
N ASP A 93 -2.85 -6.67 6.55
CA ASP A 93 -4.22 -6.85 7.07
C ASP A 93 -4.68 -5.61 7.85
N VAL A 94 -3.81 -5.08 8.71
CA VAL A 94 -4.10 -3.85 9.44
C VAL A 94 -4.20 -2.65 8.50
N ALA A 95 -3.30 -2.52 7.53
CA ALA A 95 -3.36 -1.48 6.52
C ALA A 95 -4.67 -1.54 5.71
N TRP A 96 -5.13 -2.75 5.38
CA TRP A 96 -6.40 -2.98 4.72
C TRP A 96 -7.59 -2.56 5.57
N ALA A 97 -7.63 -2.99 6.84
CA ALA A 97 -8.69 -2.61 7.77
C ALA A 97 -8.80 -1.09 7.89
N LEU A 98 -7.66 -0.39 8.00
CA LEU A 98 -7.64 1.08 8.03
C LEU A 98 -8.07 1.72 6.70
N ALA A 99 -7.71 1.12 5.55
CA ALA A 99 -8.19 1.59 4.25
C ALA A 99 -9.70 1.49 4.12
N VAL A 100 -10.30 0.47 4.74
CA VAL A 100 -11.76 0.36 4.85
C VAL A 100 -12.29 1.39 5.85
N GLU A 101 -11.84 1.37 7.10
CA GLU A 101 -12.36 2.19 8.20
C GLU A 101 -12.19 3.69 8.01
N MET A 102 -11.04 4.13 7.48
CA MET A 102 -10.66 5.52 7.28
C MET A 102 -10.20 5.76 5.83
N PRO A 103 -11.14 5.75 4.86
CA PRO A 103 -10.77 5.75 3.44
C PRO A 103 -10.16 7.10 2.99
N GLU A 104 -10.54 8.23 3.57
CA GLU A 104 -9.96 9.55 3.27
C GLU A 104 -8.44 9.61 3.53
N PRO A 105 -7.95 9.46 4.78
CA PRO A 105 -6.51 9.53 5.05
C PRO A 105 -5.75 8.36 4.43
N SER A 106 -6.38 7.19 4.32
CA SER A 106 -5.76 6.02 3.69
C SER A 106 -5.55 6.23 2.18
N ALA A 107 -6.51 6.82 1.46
CA ALA A 107 -6.33 7.14 0.05
C ALA A 107 -5.17 8.12 -0.15
N ALA A 108 -5.06 9.15 0.70
CA ALA A 108 -3.96 10.11 0.64
C ALA A 108 -2.59 9.45 0.91
N LEU A 109 -2.50 8.62 1.96
CA LEU A 109 -1.29 7.88 2.30
C LEU A 109 -0.87 6.93 1.17
N TRP A 110 -1.76 6.03 0.76
CA TRP A 110 -1.39 4.96 -0.16
C TRP A 110 -1.12 5.48 -1.57
N LEU A 111 -1.72 6.60 -1.96
CA LEU A 111 -1.34 7.30 -3.19
C LEU A 111 0.08 7.88 -3.10
N ASP A 112 0.46 8.52 -1.98
CA ASP A 112 1.82 9.04 -1.80
C ASP A 112 2.84 7.90 -1.85
N VAL A 113 2.57 6.80 -1.13
CA VAL A 113 3.43 5.61 -1.14
C VAL A 113 3.52 5.01 -2.54
N LEU A 114 2.39 4.85 -3.24
CA LEU A 114 2.32 4.29 -4.59
C LEU A 114 3.19 5.07 -5.59
N ARG A 115 3.14 6.40 -5.54
CA ARG A 115 3.91 7.27 -6.45
C ARG A 115 5.42 7.24 -6.19
N ARG A 116 5.82 6.91 -4.96
CA ARG A 116 7.22 6.93 -4.51
C ARG A 116 7.87 5.56 -4.60
N ALA A 117 7.22 4.50 -4.11
CA ALA A 117 7.81 3.18 -3.96
C ALA A 117 8.36 2.60 -5.28
N GLY A 118 7.62 2.69 -6.39
CA GLY A 118 8.09 2.20 -7.70
C GLY A 118 8.47 0.70 -7.75
N GLY A 119 8.68 0.16 -8.95
CA GLY A 119 9.11 -1.24 -9.14
C GLY A 119 8.23 -2.26 -8.42
N ASP A 120 8.86 -3.23 -7.74
CA ASP A 120 8.15 -4.30 -7.01
C ASP A 120 7.38 -3.82 -5.77
N GLY A 121 7.64 -2.59 -5.31
CA GLY A 121 6.97 -1.98 -4.16
C GLY A 121 5.58 -1.43 -4.48
N VAL A 122 5.15 -1.48 -5.75
CA VAL A 122 3.90 -0.85 -6.24
C VAL A 122 2.65 -1.64 -5.84
N ARG A 123 2.73 -2.97 -5.80
CA ARG A 123 1.54 -3.83 -5.71
C ARG A 123 0.65 -3.50 -4.51
N VAL A 124 1.19 -3.61 -3.30
CA VAL A 124 0.39 -3.48 -2.08
C VAL A 124 -0.17 -2.05 -1.91
N PRO A 125 0.62 -0.97 -2.10
CA PRO A 125 0.10 0.39 -2.09
C PRO A 125 -1.02 0.62 -3.11
N ALA A 126 -0.90 0.05 -4.32
CA ALA A 126 -1.93 0.18 -5.35
C ALA A 126 -3.25 -0.49 -4.94
N CYS A 127 -3.21 -1.70 -4.38
CA CYS A 127 -4.39 -2.38 -3.89
C CYS A 127 -5.06 -1.64 -2.71
N LEU A 128 -4.26 -1.17 -1.75
CA LEU A 128 -4.75 -0.42 -0.60
C LEU A 128 -5.34 0.93 -1.00
N PHE A 129 -4.69 1.63 -1.94
CA PHE A 129 -5.23 2.84 -2.54
C PHE A 129 -6.57 2.56 -3.24
N ALA A 130 -6.65 1.50 -4.04
CA ALA A 130 -7.87 1.16 -4.77
C ALA A 130 -9.07 0.90 -3.84
N VAL A 131 -8.86 0.20 -2.73
CA VAL A 131 -9.89 -0.01 -1.69
C VAL A 131 -10.38 1.34 -1.15
N ALA A 132 -9.46 2.20 -0.70
CA ALA A 132 -9.81 3.47 -0.09
C ALA A 132 -10.51 4.42 -1.09
N ALA A 133 -10.00 4.52 -2.31
CA ALA A 133 -10.58 5.33 -3.38
C ALA A 133 -11.98 4.84 -3.77
N ALA A 134 -12.18 3.52 -3.91
CA ALA A 134 -13.50 2.99 -4.24
C ALA A 134 -14.55 3.31 -3.16
N LEU A 135 -14.17 3.27 -1.88
CA LEU A 135 -15.04 3.64 -0.77
C LEU A 135 -15.35 5.15 -0.69
N ARG A 136 -14.49 5.98 -1.28
CA ARG A 136 -14.74 7.43 -1.50
C ARG A 136 -15.61 7.72 -2.73
N GLY A 137 -16.02 6.69 -3.47
CA GLY A 137 -16.74 6.85 -4.74
C GLY A 137 -15.83 7.14 -5.94
N GLU A 138 -14.51 7.09 -5.77
CA GLU A 138 -13.50 7.37 -6.79
C GLU A 138 -13.14 6.11 -7.60
N ARG A 139 -14.16 5.40 -8.10
CA ARG A 139 -13.99 4.08 -8.73
C ARG A 139 -13.04 4.07 -9.93
N ALA A 140 -13.04 5.13 -10.74
CA ALA A 140 -12.12 5.24 -11.88
C ALA A 140 -10.65 5.24 -11.44
N GLN A 141 -10.32 5.98 -10.37
CA GLN A 141 -8.97 6.01 -9.81
C GLN A 141 -8.58 4.67 -9.20
N ALA A 142 -9.53 4.01 -8.53
CA ALA A 142 -9.31 2.68 -7.98
C ALA A 142 -8.96 1.64 -9.05
N LEU A 143 -9.73 1.58 -10.14
CA LEU A 143 -9.48 0.67 -11.26
C LEU A 143 -8.13 0.95 -11.95
N LEU A 144 -7.76 2.22 -12.10
CA LEU A 144 -6.47 2.60 -12.68
C LEU A 144 -5.27 2.19 -11.82
N ALA A 145 -5.40 2.30 -10.50
CA ALA A 145 -4.38 1.82 -9.58
C ALA A 145 -4.23 0.29 -9.67
N LEU A 146 -5.33 -0.45 -9.78
CA LEU A 146 -5.28 -1.89 -10.00
C LEU A 146 -4.69 -2.26 -11.36
N GLU A 147 -5.01 -1.52 -12.41
CA GLU A 147 -4.39 -1.72 -13.72
C GLU A 147 -2.88 -1.49 -13.65
N HIS A 148 -2.44 -0.45 -12.92
CA HIS A 148 -1.02 -0.20 -12.69
C HIS A 148 -0.35 -1.34 -11.91
N ALA A 149 -1.00 -1.86 -10.86
CA ALA A 149 -0.52 -3.02 -10.11
C ALA A 149 -0.39 -4.27 -10.99
N LEU A 150 -1.42 -4.57 -11.81
CA LEU A 150 -1.46 -5.74 -12.68
C LEU A 150 -0.47 -5.65 -13.85
N ARG A 151 -0.17 -4.44 -14.33
CA ARG A 151 0.91 -4.22 -15.31
C ARG A 151 2.28 -4.51 -14.69
N ALA A 152 2.50 -4.14 -13.43
CA ALA A 152 3.76 -4.41 -12.71
C ALA A 152 3.87 -5.89 -12.27
N HIS A 153 2.75 -6.50 -11.87
CA HIS A 153 2.68 -7.87 -11.37
C HIS A 153 1.55 -8.65 -12.06
N PRO A 154 1.78 -9.12 -13.30
CA PRO A 154 0.80 -9.91 -14.01
C PRO A 154 0.51 -11.21 -13.25
N GLY A 155 -0.74 -11.42 -12.86
CA GLY A 155 -1.17 -12.64 -12.16
C GLY A 155 -1.30 -12.51 -10.64
N ASP A 156 -1.16 -11.31 -10.08
CA ASP A 156 -1.48 -11.10 -8.66
C ASP A 156 -2.96 -11.34 -8.38
N GLU A 157 -3.27 -12.43 -7.67
CA GLU A 157 -4.65 -12.88 -7.44
C GLU A 157 -5.47 -11.89 -6.61
N GLU A 158 -4.83 -11.15 -5.69
CA GLU A 158 -5.48 -10.14 -4.86
C GLU A 158 -5.91 -8.95 -5.73
N ALA A 159 -5.01 -8.44 -6.56
CA ALA A 159 -5.32 -7.36 -7.51
C ALA A 159 -6.38 -7.76 -8.54
N VAL A 160 -6.33 -9.00 -9.08
CA VAL A 160 -7.36 -9.51 -10.01
C VAL A 160 -8.72 -9.62 -9.33
N ARG A 161 -8.78 -10.11 -8.09
CA ARG A 161 -10.03 -10.23 -7.34
C ARG A 161 -10.63 -8.85 -7.07
N LEU A 162 -9.80 -7.90 -6.66
CA LEU A 162 -10.20 -6.51 -6.47
C LEU A 162 -10.72 -5.88 -7.76
N ASP A 163 -10.03 -6.07 -8.88
CA ASP A 163 -10.45 -5.48 -10.18
C ASP A 163 -11.85 -5.98 -10.57
N ARG A 164 -12.12 -7.29 -10.40
CA ARG A 164 -13.45 -7.86 -10.65
C ARG A 164 -14.51 -7.26 -9.73
N LEU A 165 -14.26 -7.24 -8.42
CA LEU A 165 -15.19 -6.68 -7.43
C LEU A 165 -15.47 -5.20 -7.71
N LEU A 166 -14.44 -4.42 -8.06
CA LEU A 166 -14.57 -2.99 -8.35
C LEU A 166 -15.18 -2.69 -9.72
N ARG A 167 -15.43 -3.70 -10.56
CA ARG A 167 -16.24 -3.54 -11.79
C ARG A 167 -17.72 -3.79 -11.55
N GLU A 168 -18.08 -4.38 -10.41
CA GLU A 168 -19.48 -4.52 -10.03
C GLU A 168 -20.07 -3.16 -9.65
N ASP A 169 -21.29 -2.89 -10.11
CA ASP A 169 -22.03 -1.66 -9.83
C ASP A 169 -22.69 -1.73 -8.46
N VAL A 170 -21.86 -1.71 -7.42
CA VAL A 170 -22.28 -1.75 -6.02
C VAL A 170 -22.07 -0.40 -5.34
N PRO A 171 -23.02 0.08 -4.51
CA PRO A 171 -22.83 1.31 -3.75
C PRO A 171 -21.73 1.16 -2.69
N PRO A 172 -21.06 2.25 -2.25
CA PRO A 172 -19.93 2.19 -1.32
C PRO A 172 -20.21 1.47 0.01
N GLY A 173 -21.42 1.56 0.55
CA GLY A 173 -21.81 0.87 1.78
C GLY A 173 -21.84 -0.66 1.63
N GLU A 174 -22.31 -1.16 0.50
CA GLU A 174 -22.30 -2.59 0.18
C GLU A 174 -20.89 -3.07 -0.18
N LEU A 175 -20.14 -2.25 -0.92
CA LEU A 175 -18.73 -2.53 -1.21
C LEU A 175 -17.91 -2.68 0.08
N ARG A 176 -18.13 -1.81 1.07
CA ARG A 176 -17.50 -1.89 2.40
C ARG A 176 -17.75 -3.24 3.06
N ARG A 177 -19.01 -3.70 3.06
CA ARG A 177 -19.38 -5.00 3.61
C ARG A 177 -18.64 -6.14 2.91
N LEU A 178 -18.66 -6.14 1.58
CA LEU A 178 -17.99 -7.16 0.74
C LEU A 178 -16.47 -7.18 0.96
N LEU A 179 -15.82 -6.02 1.08
CA LEU A 179 -14.38 -5.91 1.34
C LEU A 179 -13.99 -6.41 2.73
N SER A 180 -14.80 -6.12 3.76
CA SER A 180 -14.59 -6.66 5.11
C SER A 180 -14.75 -8.19 5.14
N GLU A 181 -15.77 -8.72 4.45
CA GLU A 181 -16.02 -10.17 4.36
C GLU A 181 -14.98 -10.90 3.50
N ALA A 182 -14.45 -10.25 2.47
CA ALA A 182 -13.36 -10.81 1.67
C ALA A 182 -12.10 -10.99 2.51
N ARG A 183 -11.82 -10.07 3.44
CA ARG A 183 -10.65 -10.17 4.32
C ARG A 183 -10.81 -11.15 5.46
N ALA A 184 -12.02 -11.35 5.97
CA ALA A 184 -12.30 -12.36 7.00
C ALA A 184 -12.20 -13.82 6.49
N ARG A 185 -12.16 -14.03 5.18
CA ARG A 185 -12.14 -15.36 4.54
C ARG A 185 -10.79 -15.78 3.95
N GLY A 186 -9.81 -14.89 3.93
CA GLY A 186 -8.43 -15.16 3.48
C GLY A 186 -7.50 -15.33 4.66
#